data_AF-A0A6V8EAM8-F1
#
_entry.id   AF-A0A6V8EAM8-F1
#
_cell.length_a   1.000
_cell.length_b   1.000
_cell.length_c   1.000
_cell.angle_alpha   90.00
_cell.angle_beta   90.00
_cell.angle_gamma   90.00
#
_symmetry.space_group_name_H-M   'P 1'
#
loop_
_entity.id
_entity.type
_entity.pdbx_description
1 polymer ?
#
loop_
_entity_poly.entity_id
_entity_poly.type
_entity_poly.pdbx_seq_one_letter_code
_entity_poly.pdbx_strand_id
1 'polypeptide(L)'
;IHKSGANVLICQKGIDELAQHYMAKAGIFAIRRAKKSDMEALSKATSGKIVTNLDDLTGDDLGHAEKVEEKKIGESEMTFITGCPEAKSVSVLLRGGTEHVVDEIRR
;
A
#
# COMPACT_ATOMS: atom_id res chain seq x y z
N ILE A 1 6.17 -12.25 -9.01
CA ILE A 1 5.33 -11.98 -7.81
C ILE A 1 5.24 -13.20 -6.90
N HIS A 2 4.58 -14.32 -7.27
CA HIS A 2 4.56 -15.48 -6.37
C HIS A 2 5.97 -16.03 -6.08
N LYS A 3 6.84 -16.08 -7.11
CA LYS A 3 8.25 -16.46 -6.98
C LYS A 3 9.11 -15.52 -6.13
N SER A 4 8.72 -14.25 -6.00
CA SER A 4 9.46 -13.30 -5.17
C SER A 4 9.09 -13.42 -3.69
N GLY A 5 7.99 -14.12 -3.34
CA GLY A 5 7.52 -14.24 -1.96
C GLY A 5 6.67 -13.06 -1.47
N ALA A 6 6.25 -12.16 -2.38
CA ALA A 6 5.42 -11.02 -2.01
C ALA A 6 3.97 -11.45 -1.71
N ASN A 7 3.46 -11.03 -0.55
CA ASN A 7 2.08 -11.25 -0.10
C ASN A 7 1.16 -10.06 -0.41
N VAL A 8 1.72 -8.87 -0.64
CA VAL A 8 0.98 -7.65 -0.97
C VAL A 8 1.61 -7.01 -2.20
N LEU A 9 0.77 -6.65 -3.18
CA LEU A 9 1.16 -5.94 -4.39
C LEU A 9 0.45 -4.59 -4.44
N ILE A 10 1.22 -3.53 -4.65
CA ILE A 10 0.67 -2.18 -4.80
C ILE A 10 1.12 -1.64 -6.16
N CYS A 11 0.15 -1.35 -7.03
CA CYS A 11 0.40 -0.86 -8.37
C CYS A 11 -0.21 0.52 -8.58
N GLN A 12 0.59 1.43 -9.17
CA GLN A 12 0.10 2.72 -9.64
C GLN A 12 -0.88 2.56 -10.81
N LYS A 13 -0.68 1.53 -11.64
CA LYS A 13 -1.55 1.23 -12.79
C LYS A 13 -2.68 0.27 -12.40
N GLY A 14 -3.56 0.01 -13.37
CA GLY A 14 -4.51 -1.09 -13.28
C GLY A 14 -3.81 -2.44 -13.30
N ILE A 15 -4.50 -3.45 -12.79
CA ILE A 15 -4.13 -4.86 -12.88
C ILE A 15 -5.23 -5.53 -13.69
N ASP A 16 -4.86 -6.38 -14.65
CA ASP A 16 -5.81 -7.17 -15.42
C ASP A 16 -6.61 -8.12 -14.52
N GLU A 17 -7.88 -8.32 -14.87
CA GLU A 17 -8.83 -9.11 -14.08
C GLU A 17 -8.37 -10.56 -13.88
N LEU A 18 -7.80 -11.17 -14.94
CA LEU A 18 -7.18 -12.49 -14.87
C LEU A 18 -6.02 -12.53 -13.86
N ALA A 19 -5.17 -11.51 -13.87
CA ALA A 19 -4.03 -11.43 -12.97
C ALA A 19 -4.51 -11.24 -11.52
N GLN A 20 -5.53 -10.41 -11.28
CA GLN A 20 -6.14 -10.28 -9.95
C GLN A 20 -6.70 -11.61 -9.44
N HIS A 21 -7.39 -12.36 -10.30
CA HIS A 21 -7.95 -13.66 -9.92
C HIS A 21 -6.86 -14.68 -9.57
N TYR A 22 -5.74 -14.71 -10.31
CA TYR A 22 -4.59 -15.54 -9.95
C TYR A 22 -3.92 -15.10 -8.65
N MET A 23 -3.80 -13.78 -8.41
CA MET A 23 -3.25 -13.24 -7.16
C MET A 23 -4.13 -13.60 -5.96
N ALA A 24 -5.45 -13.44 -6.08
CA ALA A 24 -6.41 -13.80 -5.03
C ALA A 24 -6.33 -15.29 -4.69
N LYS A 25 -6.24 -16.17 -5.69
CA LYS A 25 -6.03 -17.61 -5.49
C LYS A 25 -4.69 -17.95 -4.83
N ALA A 26 -3.65 -17.16 -5.12
CA ALA A 26 -2.34 -17.29 -4.49
C ALA A 26 -2.26 -16.64 -3.09
N GLY A 27 -3.35 -16.04 -2.60
CA GLY A 27 -3.38 -15.34 -1.31
C GLY A 27 -2.63 -14.00 -1.30
N ILE A 28 -2.43 -13.40 -2.47
CA ILE A 28 -1.73 -12.13 -2.63
C ILE A 28 -2.74 -10.99 -2.68
N PHE A 29 -2.65 -10.05 -1.74
CA PHE A 29 -3.51 -8.87 -1.71
C PHE A 29 -3.01 -7.83 -2.71
N ALA A 30 -3.88 -7.39 -3.63
CA ALA A 30 -3.48 -6.52 -4.73
C ALA A 30 -4.24 -5.19 -4.72
N ILE A 31 -3.51 -4.09 -4.50
CA ILE A 31 -4.01 -2.71 -4.60
C ILE A 31 -3.67 -2.17 -5.99
N ARG A 32 -4.70 -1.65 -6.67
CA ARG A 32 -4.58 -1.04 -8.00
C ARG A 32 -4.85 0.46 -7.93
N ARG A 33 -4.30 1.23 -8.88
CA ARG A 33 -4.49 2.69 -8.99
C ARG A 33 -4.02 3.47 -7.76
N ALA A 34 -2.92 3.07 -7.14
CA ALA A 34 -2.29 3.85 -6.07
C ALA A 34 -1.74 5.18 -6.61
N LYS A 35 -1.83 6.27 -5.84
CA LYS A 35 -1.24 7.56 -6.24
C LYS A 35 0.29 7.48 -6.18
N LYS A 36 0.96 8.32 -6.99
CA LYS A 36 2.43 8.40 -6.97
C LYS A 36 2.98 8.80 -5.59
N SER A 37 2.33 9.78 -4.94
CA SER A 37 2.68 10.21 -3.59
C SER A 37 2.62 9.09 -2.57
N ASP A 38 1.60 8.23 -2.67
CA ASP A 38 1.41 7.10 -1.75
C ASP A 38 2.46 6.03 -2.00
N MET A 39 2.81 5.74 -3.26
CA MET A 39 3.90 4.81 -3.59
C MET A 39 5.23 5.26 -3.01
N GLU A 40 5.56 6.56 -3.09
CA GLU A 40 6.79 7.11 -2.52
C GLU A 40 6.78 7.06 -0.98
N ALA A 41 5.64 7.35 -0.35
CA ALA A 41 5.48 7.22 1.10
C ALA A 41 5.63 5.76 1.56
N LEU A 42 5.00 4.82 0.84
CA LEU A 42 5.05 3.38 1.14
C LEU A 42 6.45 2.80 0.94
N SER A 43 7.15 3.19 -0.12
CA SER A 43 8.54 2.81 -0.35
C SER A 43 9.44 3.27 0.81
N LYS A 44 9.25 4.51 1.28
CA LYS A 44 9.97 5.03 2.47
C LYS A 44 9.54 4.37 3.77
N ALA A 45 8.29 3.96 3.89
CA ALA A 45 7.76 3.35 5.11
C ALA A 45 8.21 1.89 5.25
N THR A 46 8.17 1.13 4.16
CA THR A 46 8.44 -0.32 4.14
C THR A 46 9.89 -0.67 3.80
N SER A 47 10.72 0.33 3.46
CA SER A 47 12.06 0.17 2.86
C SER A 47 12.08 -0.59 1.52
N GLY A 48 10.92 -0.88 0.93
CA GLY A 48 10.82 -1.54 -0.37
C GLY A 48 11.10 -0.60 -1.54
N LYS A 49 11.63 -1.12 -2.64
CA LYS A 49 11.94 -0.33 -3.83
C LYS A 49 10.78 -0.35 -4.82
N ILE A 50 10.51 0.81 -5.44
CA ILE A 50 9.52 0.88 -6.52
C ILE A 50 10.16 0.29 -7.78
N VAL A 51 9.70 -0.88 -8.18
CA VAL A 51 10.11 -1.54 -9.42
C VAL A 51 9.11 -1.26 -10.55
N THR A 52 9.63 -1.05 -11.75
CA THR A 52 8.82 -0.87 -12.97
C THR A 52 8.68 -2.16 -13.77
N ASN A 53 9.67 -3.06 -13.69
CA ASN A 53 9.69 -4.35 -14.37
C ASN A 53 9.50 -5.47 -13.36
N LEU A 54 8.66 -6.45 -13.71
CA LEU A 54 8.40 -7.62 -12.87
C LEU A 54 9.54 -8.64 -12.91
N ASP A 55 10.34 -8.66 -13.99
CA ASP A 55 11.50 -9.54 -14.14
C ASP A 55 12.68 -9.14 -13.27
N ASP A 56 12.79 -7.85 -12.94
CA ASP A 56 13.81 -7.29 -12.05
C ASP A 56 13.44 -7.37 -10.56
N LEU A 57 12.24 -7.89 -10.24
CA LEU A 57 11.77 -7.95 -8.86
C LEU A 57 12.52 -9.06 -8.10
N THR A 58 13.48 -8.65 -7.28
CA THR A 58 14.22 -9.55 -6.38
C THR A 58 13.67 -9.49 -4.95
N GLY A 59 14.08 -10.44 -4.10
CA GLY A 59 13.69 -10.45 -2.69
C GLY A 59 14.18 -9.22 -1.92
N ASP A 60 15.34 -8.68 -2.30
CA ASP A 60 15.93 -7.48 -1.69
C ASP A 60 15.14 -6.19 -2.01
N ASP A 61 14.34 -6.17 -3.07
CA ASP A 61 13.47 -5.04 -3.41
C ASP A 61 12.17 -5.04 -2.59
N LEU A 62 11.85 -6.12 -1.88
CA LEU A 62 10.61 -6.25 -1.13
C LEU A 62 10.67 -5.45 0.17
N GLY A 63 9.63 -4.64 0.38
CA GLY A 63 9.43 -3.95 1.64
C GLY A 63 8.85 -4.88 2.71
N HIS A 64 9.02 -4.51 3.98
CA HIS A 64 8.48 -5.24 5.11
C HIS A 64 7.43 -4.43 5.88
N ALA A 65 6.33 -5.09 6.26
CA ALA A 65 5.29 -4.56 7.11
C ALA A 65 4.73 -5.70 7.98
N GLU A 66 4.51 -5.43 9.27
CA GLU A 66 3.95 -6.40 10.22
C GLU A 66 2.50 -6.75 9.89
N LYS A 67 1.70 -5.74 9.50
CA LYS A 67 0.27 -5.91 9.32
C LYS A 67 -0.27 -5.08 8.17
N VAL A 68 -1.04 -5.72 7.31
CA VAL A 68 -1.83 -5.08 6.25
C VAL A 68 -3.29 -5.47 6.45
N GLU A 69 -4.15 -4.49 6.64
CA GLU A 69 -5.58 -4.71 6.87
C GLU A 69 -6.42 -3.67 6.13
N GLU A 70 -7.54 -4.11 5.59
CA GLU A 70 -8.56 -3.22 5.06
C GLU A 70 -9.56 -2.90 6.17
N LYS A 71 -9.79 -1.61 6.43
CA LYS A 71 -10.78 -1.12 7.38
C LYS A 71 -11.73 -0.18 6.69
N LYS A 72 -13.01 -0.41 6.90
CA LYS A 72 -14.07 0.52 6.52
C LYS A 72 -14.17 1.62 7.58
N ILE A 73 -13.97 2.87 7.17
CA ILE A 73 -14.07 4.05 8.03
C ILE A 73 -15.13 4.98 7.44
N GLY A 74 -16.29 5.05 8.10
CA GLY A 74 -17.45 5.74 7.57
C GLY A 74 -17.98 5.02 6.33
N GLU A 75 -18.01 5.73 5.21
CA GLU A 75 -18.47 5.19 3.91
C GLU A 75 -17.31 4.74 3.01
N SER A 76 -16.06 4.98 3.41
CA SER A 76 -14.87 4.69 2.61
C SER A 76 -14.10 3.48 3.13
N GLU A 77 -13.62 2.63 2.22
CA GLU A 77 -12.71 1.53 2.50
C GLU A 77 -11.27 2.02 2.39
N MET A 78 -10.47 1.80 3.44
CA MET A 78 -9.08 2.24 3.51
C MET A 78 -8.19 1.07 3.90
N THR A 79 -7.09 0.88 3.19
CA THR A 79 -6.06 -0.09 3.55
C THR A 79 -5.03 0.54 4.47
N PHE A 80 -4.80 -0.08 5.62
CA PHE A 80 -3.79 0.28 6.59
C PHE A 80 -2.62 -0.68 6.50
N ILE A 81 -1.43 -0.13 6.33
CA ILE A 81 -0.15 -0.86 6.34
C ILE A 81 0.61 -0.34 7.55
N THR A 82 0.79 -1.20 8.55
CA THR A 82 1.32 -0.85 9.88
C THR A 82 2.42 -1.80 10.33
N GLY A 83 3.25 -1.34 11.27
CA GLY A 83 4.38 -2.11 11.80
C GLY A 83 5.50 -2.27 10.78
N CYS A 84 5.82 -1.20 10.04
CA CYS A 84 7.00 -1.17 9.20
C CYS A 84 8.23 -0.82 10.07
N PRO A 85 9.26 -1.70 10.15
CA PRO A 85 10.36 -1.54 11.11
C PRO A 85 11.23 -0.30 10.87
N GLU A 86 11.29 0.19 9.63
CA GLU A 86 12.02 1.39 9.24
C GLU A 86 11.10 2.48 8.66
N ALA A 87 9.98 2.76 9.34
CA ALA A 87 9.02 3.74 8.86
C ALA A 87 9.60 5.17 8.81
N LYS A 88 10.20 5.56 7.67
CA LYS A 88 10.64 6.96 7.40
C LYS A 88 9.48 7.86 6.96
N SER A 89 8.29 7.30 6.79
CA SER A 89 7.06 8.01 6.48
C SER A 89 5.93 7.43 7.32
N VAL A 90 5.17 8.32 7.97
CA VAL A 90 3.99 7.98 8.74
C VAL A 90 2.78 8.70 8.15
N SER A 91 1.64 8.01 8.07
CA SER A 91 0.38 8.59 7.65
C SER A 91 -0.55 8.70 8.85
N VAL A 92 -1.04 9.91 9.12
CA VAL A 92 -2.00 10.17 10.19
C VAL A 92 -3.37 10.39 9.57
N LEU A 93 -4.35 9.57 9.98
CA LEU A 93 -5.74 9.78 9.60
C LEU A 93 -6.40 10.73 10.59
N LEU A 94 -6.69 11.95 10.14
CA LEU A 94 -7.45 12.94 10.90
C LEU A 94 -8.95 12.81 10.59
N ARG A 95 -9.79 12.90 11.62
CA ARG A 95 -11.25 12.94 11.51
C ARG A 95 -11.78 14.11 12.32
N GLY A 96 -12.69 14.88 11.74
CA GLY A 96 -13.35 16.02 12.38
C GLY A 96 -14.81 16.10 11.95
N GLY A 97 -15.64 16.77 12.77
CA GLY A 97 -17.09 16.89 12.51
C GLY A 97 -17.43 17.80 11.32
N THR A 98 -16.50 18.66 10.90
CA THR A 98 -16.62 19.52 9.72
C THR A 98 -15.27 19.59 9.00
N GLU A 99 -15.27 19.81 7.68
CA GLU A 99 -14.04 19.96 6.88
C GLU A 99 -13.15 21.11 7.42
N HIS A 100 -13.77 22.22 7.84
CA HIS A 100 -13.06 23.36 8.42
C HIS A 100 -12.20 22.99 9.64
N VAL A 101 -12.69 22.12 10.53
CA VAL A 101 -11.93 21.69 11.72
C VAL A 101 -10.77 20.79 11.32
N VAL A 102 -10.95 19.94 10.30
CA VAL A 102 -9.88 19.06 9.81
C VAL A 102 -8.77 19.86 9.14
N ASP A 103 -9.13 20.89 8.36
CA ASP A 103 -8.16 21.79 7.73
C ASP A 103 -7.38 22.62 8.77
N GLU A 104 -8.01 23.08 9.85
CA GLU A 104 -7.29 23.74 10.95
C GLU A 104 -6.26 22.84 11.62
N ILE A 105 -6.59 21.56 11.86
CA ILE A 105 -5.67 20.60 12.50
C ILE A 105 -4.50 20.22 11.57
N ARG A 106 -4.70 20.32 10.25
CA ARG A 106 -3.68 20.01 9.24
C ARG A 106 -2.65 21.15 9.07
N ARG A 107 -2.99 22.36 9.51
CA ARG A 107 -2.21 23.58 9.26
C ARG A 107 -1.02 23.76 10.20
#